data_AF-A0A6N4TH64-F1
#
_entry.id   AF-A0A6N4TH64-F1
#
_cell.length_a   1.000
_cell.length_b   1.000
_cell.length_c   1.000
_cell.angle_alpha   90.00
_cell.angle_beta   90.00
_cell.angle_gamma   90.00
#
_symmetry.space_group_name_H-M   'P 1'
#
loop_
_entity.id
_entity.type
_entity.pdbx_description
1 polymer ?
#
loop_
_entity_poly.entity_id
_entity_poly.type
_entity_poly.pdbx_seq_one_letter_code
_entity_poly.pdbx_strand_id
1 'polypeptide(L)'
;MKKFLILCFTFIMGFCLAACSGSGGNVQNVKTHEVDSALYSKKEINSAIDTIKSEFKKDWKGCTLTEIYYAGDSVSKEHQEWADRYNADETIVLLSSFDVDSSGGNGSLNPNSTYDGWNWILVRKEGEGWVHVDHGY
;
A
#
# COMPACT_ATOMS: atom_id res chain seq x y z
N MET A 1 -37.49 44.95 -29.14
CA MET A 1 -38.49 43.89 -28.90
C MET A 1 -38.17 42.68 -29.75
N LYS A 2 -37.74 41.57 -29.13
CA LYS A 2 -38.17 40.19 -29.39
C LYS A 2 -37.41 39.28 -28.41
N LYS A 3 -38.20 38.52 -27.67
CA LYS A 3 -37.87 37.72 -26.50
C LYS A 3 -37.34 36.36 -26.98
N PHE A 4 -36.26 35.88 -26.39
CA PHE A 4 -35.81 34.48 -26.40
C PHE A 4 -35.11 34.26 -25.07
N LEU A 5 -35.18 33.14 -24.37
CA LEU A 5 -36.13 32.05 -24.20
C LEU A 5 -35.66 31.46 -22.85
N ILE A 6 -36.59 31.16 -21.95
CA ILE A 6 -36.33 30.61 -20.61
C ILE A 6 -35.56 29.28 -20.71
N LEU A 7 -34.58 29.04 -19.84
CA LEU A 7 -34.30 27.69 -19.34
C LEU A 7 -33.75 27.74 -17.90
N CYS A 8 -34.64 27.57 -16.92
CA CYS A 8 -34.30 26.98 -15.63
C CYS A 8 -34.19 25.46 -15.85
N PHE A 9 -33.21 24.77 -15.27
CA PHE A 9 -33.41 23.58 -14.44
C PHE A 9 -32.09 23.06 -13.85
N THR A 10 -32.19 22.76 -12.57
CA THR A 10 -31.24 22.26 -11.57
C THR A 10 -30.49 20.96 -11.91
N PHE A 11 -29.26 20.83 -11.40
CA PHE A 11 -28.83 19.58 -10.76
C PHE A 11 -27.74 19.87 -9.72
N ILE A 12 -28.15 20.11 -8.47
CA ILE A 12 -27.26 19.97 -7.31
C ILE A 12 -26.99 18.47 -7.22
N MET A 13 -25.87 18.03 -7.80
CA MET A 13 -25.42 16.66 -7.64
C MET A 13 -24.94 16.52 -6.19
N GLY A 14 -25.84 16.06 -5.34
CA GLY A 14 -25.50 15.61 -4.00
C GLY A 14 -24.37 14.59 -4.12
N PHE A 15 -23.19 14.97 -3.61
CA PHE A 15 -22.10 14.03 -3.44
C PHE A 15 -22.57 13.06 -2.38
N CYS A 16 -23.12 11.93 -2.83
CA CYS A 16 -23.44 10.80 -2.00
C CYS A 16 -22.17 10.46 -1.22
N LEU A 17 -22.19 10.73 0.09
CA LEU A 17 -21.29 10.09 1.03
C LEU A 17 -21.63 8.60 0.96
N ALA A 18 -20.94 7.90 0.06
CA ALA A 18 -20.94 6.46 0.00
C ALA A 18 -20.54 5.97 1.39
N ALA A 19 -21.44 5.22 2.01
CA ALA A 19 -21.24 4.62 3.30
C ALA A 19 -19.89 3.88 3.32
N CYS A 20 -19.08 4.18 4.33
CA CYS A 20 -17.83 3.50 4.63
C CYS A 20 -18.09 2.03 5.01
N SER A 21 -18.34 1.18 4.04
CA SER A 21 -18.18 -0.27 4.15
C SER A 21 -16.72 -0.59 3.82
N GLY A 22 -15.94 -1.06 4.80
CA GLY A 22 -14.49 -1.29 4.69
C GLY A 22 -14.08 -1.91 3.35
N SER A 23 -13.40 -1.12 2.52
CA SER A 23 -13.23 -1.37 1.09
C SER A 23 -11.85 -1.88 0.67
N GLY A 24 -10.89 -1.98 1.59
CA GLY A 24 -9.57 -2.57 1.33
C GLY A 24 -9.27 -3.76 2.23
N GLY A 25 -7.99 -4.08 2.41
CA GLY A 25 -7.54 -5.30 3.07
C GLY A 25 -7.66 -5.27 4.60
N ASN A 26 -7.59 -6.46 5.21
CA ASN A 26 -7.59 -6.63 6.66
C ASN A 26 -6.15 -6.60 7.20
N VAL A 27 -5.92 -5.78 8.22
CA VAL A 27 -4.62 -5.61 8.90
C VAL A 27 -4.70 -5.72 10.44
N GLN A 28 -5.77 -6.32 10.99
CA GLN A 28 -6.00 -6.32 12.45
C GLN A 28 -5.03 -7.20 13.25
N ASN A 29 -4.60 -8.34 12.70
CA ASN A 29 -3.82 -9.36 13.42
C ASN A 29 -2.47 -9.64 12.75
N VAL A 30 -1.86 -8.59 12.19
CA VAL A 30 -0.59 -8.68 11.45
C VAL A 30 0.55 -8.98 12.42
N LYS A 31 1.23 -10.10 12.21
CA LYS A 31 2.47 -10.42 12.90
C LYS A 31 3.62 -9.60 12.34
N THR A 32 4.57 -9.28 13.19
CA THR A 32 5.82 -8.67 12.80
C THR A 32 6.92 -9.22 13.69
N HIS A 33 8.15 -9.20 13.21
CA HIS A 33 9.32 -9.57 13.98
C HIS A 33 10.47 -8.62 13.64
N GLU A 34 11.37 -8.44 14.59
CA GLU A 34 12.52 -7.56 14.42
C GLU A 34 13.60 -8.25 13.58
N VAL A 35 14.14 -7.49 12.63
CA VAL A 35 15.28 -7.88 11.81
C VAL A 35 16.36 -6.84 12.04
N ASP A 36 17.56 -7.29 12.38
CA ASP A 36 18.70 -6.40 12.62
C ASP A 36 19.05 -5.62 11.36
N SER A 37 19.38 -4.35 11.54
CA SER A 37 19.73 -3.44 10.44
C SER A 37 20.84 -2.48 10.86
N ALA A 38 21.82 -2.32 9.99
CA ALA A 38 22.82 -1.27 10.06
C ALA A 38 22.43 -0.01 9.26
N LEU A 39 21.40 -0.12 8.40
CA LEU A 39 20.90 0.98 7.57
C LEU A 39 19.77 1.76 8.24
N TYR A 40 18.85 1.06 8.89
CA TYR A 40 17.61 1.62 9.38
C TYR A 40 17.45 1.38 10.87
N SER A 41 17.02 2.43 11.58
CA SER A 41 16.55 2.25 12.94
C SER A 41 15.22 1.48 12.95
N LYS A 42 14.93 0.85 14.08
CA LYS A 42 13.63 0.20 14.34
C LYS A 42 12.44 1.14 14.07
N LYS A 43 12.58 2.44 14.37
CA LYS A 43 11.53 3.43 14.13
C LYS A 43 11.25 3.61 12.63
N GLU A 44 12.29 3.60 11.81
CA GLU A 44 12.16 3.78 10.36
C GLU A 44 11.56 2.55 9.69
N ILE A 45 11.97 1.35 10.13
CA ILE A 45 11.36 0.08 9.72
C ILE A 45 9.87 0.06 10.08
N ASN A 46 9.53 0.41 11.33
CA ASN A 46 8.14 0.45 11.76
C ASN A 46 7.31 1.46 10.94
N SER A 47 7.90 2.62 10.61
CA SER A 47 7.24 3.60 9.76
C SER A 47 6.99 3.08 8.35
N ALA A 48 7.90 2.29 7.77
CA ALA A 48 7.69 1.66 6.46
C ALA A 48 6.58 0.61 6.52
N ILE A 49 6.56 -0.20 7.58
CA ILE A 49 5.50 -1.17 7.86
C ILE A 49 4.14 -0.48 7.98
N ASP A 50 4.08 0.65 8.69
CA ASP A 50 2.84 1.42 8.84
C ASP A 50 2.36 2.00 7.51
N THR A 51 3.28 2.46 6.63
CA THR A 51 2.95 2.86 5.26
C THR A 51 2.29 1.70 4.49
N ILE A 52 2.87 0.49 4.53
CA ILE A 52 2.27 -0.66 3.84
C ILE A 52 0.96 -1.11 4.47
N LYS A 53 0.80 -1.07 5.80
CA LYS A 53 -0.50 -1.36 6.43
C LYS A 53 -1.58 -0.37 5.98
N SER A 54 -1.23 0.91 5.79
CA SER A 54 -2.16 1.91 5.26
C SER A 54 -2.54 1.63 3.81
N GLU A 55 -1.56 1.32 2.96
CA GLU A 55 -1.76 0.88 1.57
C GLU A 55 -2.67 -0.35 1.50
N PHE A 56 -2.33 -1.39 2.26
CA PHE A 56 -3.06 -2.66 2.30
C PHE A 56 -4.52 -2.45 2.70
N LYS A 57 -4.74 -1.67 3.77
CA LYS A 57 -6.09 -1.35 4.25
C LYS A 57 -6.92 -0.56 3.23
N LYS A 58 -6.27 0.18 2.34
CA LYS A 58 -6.94 1.02 1.34
C LYS A 58 -7.25 0.26 0.06
N ASP A 59 -6.26 -0.46 -0.48
CA ASP A 59 -6.28 -0.91 -1.88
C ASP A 59 -6.25 -2.44 -2.05
N TRP A 60 -6.05 -3.21 -0.99
CA TRP A 60 -5.94 -4.69 -1.03
C TRP A 60 -7.20 -5.42 -0.60
N LYS A 61 -8.34 -5.07 -1.22
CA LYS A 61 -9.65 -5.68 -0.91
C LYS A 61 -9.60 -7.21 -1.04
N GLY A 62 -10.29 -7.91 -0.14
CA GLY A 62 -10.37 -9.37 -0.14
C GLY A 62 -9.07 -10.05 0.31
N CYS A 63 -8.07 -9.27 0.70
CA CYS A 63 -6.82 -9.79 1.24
C CYS A 63 -6.77 -9.59 2.76
N THR A 64 -6.12 -10.52 3.46
CA THR A 64 -5.83 -10.42 4.90
C THR A 64 -4.33 -10.54 5.13
N LEU A 65 -3.70 -9.45 5.57
CA LEU A 65 -2.28 -9.43 5.90
C LEU A 65 -2.04 -10.20 7.19
N THR A 66 -1.18 -11.23 7.14
CA THR A 66 -0.92 -12.13 8.27
C THR A 66 0.45 -11.87 8.90
N GLU A 67 1.44 -11.47 8.10
CA GLU A 67 2.78 -11.10 8.57
C GLU A 67 3.38 -9.99 7.69
N ILE A 68 4.15 -9.09 8.30
CA ILE A 68 5.02 -8.15 7.59
C ILE A 68 6.26 -7.81 8.41
N TYR A 69 7.42 -7.80 7.78
CA TYR A 69 8.70 -7.50 8.41
C TYR A 69 9.71 -6.96 7.40
N TYR A 70 10.82 -6.43 7.92
CA TYR A 70 11.90 -5.90 7.11
C TYR A 70 12.67 -7.02 6.40
N ALA A 71 12.89 -6.90 5.09
CA ALA A 71 13.57 -7.93 4.29
C ALA A 71 15.08 -8.04 4.59
N GLY A 72 15.66 -7.04 5.27
CA GLY A 72 17.08 -6.97 5.60
C GLY A 72 17.89 -6.04 4.70
N ASP A 73 19.05 -5.62 5.21
CA ASP A 73 19.92 -4.63 4.57
C ASP A 73 20.38 -5.03 3.17
N SER A 74 20.74 -6.30 2.98
CA SER A 74 21.22 -6.82 1.70
C SER A 74 20.14 -6.69 0.62
N VAL A 75 18.92 -7.13 0.92
CA VAL A 75 17.78 -7.05 -0.01
C VAL A 75 17.48 -5.59 -0.36
N SER A 76 17.47 -4.70 0.64
CA SER A 76 17.19 -3.27 0.39
C SER A 76 18.27 -2.60 -0.47
N LYS A 77 19.54 -2.95 -0.25
CA LYS A 77 20.65 -2.46 -1.09
C LYS A 77 20.58 -2.97 -2.52
N GLU A 78 20.18 -4.23 -2.71
CA GLU A 78 20.00 -4.83 -4.04
C GLU A 78 18.88 -4.18 -4.84
N HIS A 79 17.97 -3.44 -4.20
CA HIS A 79 16.85 -2.73 -4.83
C HIS A 79 17.09 -1.21 -4.93
N GLN A 80 18.31 -0.71 -4.75
CA GLN A 80 18.55 0.75 -4.72
C GLN A 80 18.23 1.47 -6.05
N GLU A 81 18.15 0.75 -7.17
CA GLU A 81 17.72 1.29 -8.45
C GLU A 81 16.28 1.82 -8.43
N TRP A 82 15.47 1.44 -7.44
CA TRP A 82 14.15 2.04 -7.21
C TRP A 82 14.26 3.49 -6.73
N ALA A 83 15.18 3.80 -5.81
CA ALA A 83 15.39 5.18 -5.38
C ALA A 83 15.83 6.08 -6.55
N ASP A 84 16.76 5.60 -7.38
CA ASP A 84 17.21 6.32 -8.57
C ASP A 84 16.06 6.64 -9.54
N ARG A 85 15.19 5.65 -9.83
CA ARG A 85 14.05 5.83 -10.73
C ARG A 85 13.01 6.82 -10.23
N TYR A 86 12.85 6.92 -8.91
CA TYR A 86 11.85 7.77 -8.27
C TYR A 86 12.44 9.07 -7.73
N ASN A 87 13.72 9.36 -8.04
CA ASN A 87 14.44 10.55 -7.57
C ASN A 87 14.36 10.69 -6.04
N ALA A 88 14.66 9.59 -5.36
CA ALA A 88 14.69 9.42 -3.91
C ALA A 88 16.11 9.04 -3.46
N ASP A 89 16.35 9.02 -2.15
CA ASP A 89 17.68 8.77 -1.59
C ASP A 89 17.84 7.31 -1.12
N GLU A 90 16.74 6.70 -0.67
CA GLU A 90 16.76 5.41 0.01
C GLU A 90 15.63 4.50 -0.46
N THR A 91 15.92 3.20 -0.53
CA THR A 91 14.95 2.13 -0.78
C THR A 91 14.92 1.18 0.42
N ILE A 92 13.73 0.85 0.91
CA ILE A 92 13.51 -0.18 1.91
C ILE A 92 12.57 -1.25 1.35
N VAL A 93 12.92 -2.52 1.56
CA VAL A 93 12.10 -3.65 1.14
C VAL A 93 11.50 -4.34 2.36
N LEU A 94 10.19 -4.60 2.32
CA LEU A 94 9.49 -5.41 3.31
C LEU A 94 9.03 -6.73 2.66
N LEU A 95 9.01 -7.79 3.45
CA LEU A 95 8.39 -9.06 3.09
C LEU A 95 7.09 -9.23 3.83
N SER A 96 6.12 -9.85 3.18
CA SER A 96 4.84 -10.16 3.80
C SER A 96 4.29 -11.52 3.42
N SER A 97 3.38 -11.98 4.27
CA SER A 97 2.45 -13.05 3.96
C SER A 97 1.01 -12.55 4.09
N PHE A 98 0.14 -12.96 3.18
CA PHE A 98 -1.28 -12.63 3.21
C PHE A 98 -2.14 -13.68 2.52
N ASP A 99 -3.39 -13.78 2.98
CA ASP A 99 -4.40 -14.66 2.38
C ASP A 99 -5.31 -13.86 1.45
N VAL A 100 -5.75 -14.50 0.37
CA VAL A 100 -6.70 -13.97 -0.62
C VAL A 100 -8.00 -14.76 -0.53
N ASP A 101 -9.11 -14.07 -0.33
CA ASP A 101 -10.43 -14.69 -0.27
C ASP A 101 -10.92 -15.17 -1.66
N SER A 102 -12.16 -15.67 -1.70
CA SER A 102 -12.76 -16.19 -2.93
C SER A 102 -12.99 -15.14 -4.03
N SER A 103 -12.86 -13.85 -3.73
CA SER A 103 -13.02 -12.78 -4.72
C SER A 103 -11.79 -12.59 -5.62
N GLY A 104 -10.60 -13.07 -5.20
CA GLY A 104 -9.34 -12.80 -5.91
C GLY A 104 -8.90 -11.33 -5.80
N GLY A 105 -9.43 -10.59 -4.84
CA GLY A 105 -9.20 -9.17 -4.66
C GLY A 105 -9.63 -8.33 -5.85
N ASN A 106 -8.68 -7.69 -6.53
CA ASN A 106 -8.92 -6.87 -7.72
C ASN A 106 -8.82 -7.66 -9.05
N GLY A 107 -8.61 -8.98 -8.98
CA GLY A 107 -8.50 -9.86 -10.15
C GLY A 107 -7.06 -10.18 -10.59
N SER A 108 -6.04 -9.60 -9.96
CA SER A 108 -4.62 -9.91 -10.24
C SER A 108 -4.08 -11.05 -9.37
N LEU A 109 -4.78 -11.40 -8.30
CA LEU A 109 -4.39 -12.41 -7.33
C LEU A 109 -5.25 -13.67 -7.47
N ASN A 110 -4.68 -14.83 -7.16
CA ASN A 110 -5.39 -16.09 -7.20
C ASN A 110 -6.40 -16.18 -6.05
N PRO A 111 -7.71 -16.41 -6.31
CA PRO A 111 -8.69 -16.60 -5.24
C PRO A 111 -8.35 -17.81 -4.35
N ASN A 112 -8.69 -17.74 -3.06
CA ASN A 112 -8.49 -18.81 -2.08
C ASN A 112 -7.03 -19.30 -1.99
N SER A 113 -6.08 -18.38 -1.98
CA SER A 113 -4.65 -18.70 -1.92
C SER A 113 -3.93 -17.90 -0.84
N THR A 114 -2.73 -18.35 -0.51
CA THR A 114 -1.80 -17.66 0.39
C THR A 114 -0.59 -17.26 -0.41
N TYR A 115 -0.17 -16.01 -0.24
CA TYR A 115 1.06 -15.47 -0.80
C TYR A 115 2.05 -15.30 0.34
N ASP A 116 3.24 -15.87 0.18
CA ASP A 116 4.35 -15.78 1.13
C ASP A 116 5.56 -15.14 0.46
N GLY A 117 6.34 -14.37 1.22
CA GLY A 117 7.54 -13.71 0.70
C GLY A 117 7.23 -12.64 -0.35
N TRP A 118 6.05 -12.04 -0.29
CA TRP A 118 5.66 -10.96 -1.20
C TRP A 118 6.42 -9.69 -0.86
N ASN A 119 7.12 -9.12 -1.83
CA ASN A 119 7.92 -7.91 -1.65
C ASN A 119 7.04 -6.65 -1.69
N TRP A 120 7.39 -5.70 -0.84
CA TRP A 120 6.94 -4.32 -0.91
C TRP A 120 8.14 -3.42 -1.00
N ILE A 121 8.17 -2.59 -2.04
CA ILE A 121 9.29 -1.70 -2.32
C ILE A 121 8.83 -0.28 -2.00
N LEU A 122 9.51 0.34 -1.05
CA LEU A 122 9.27 1.72 -0.66
C LEU A 122 10.53 2.54 -0.86
N VAL A 123 10.34 3.79 -1.25
CA VAL A 123 11.43 4.77 -1.37
C VAL A 123 11.13 5.98 -0.50
N ARG A 124 12.17 6.73 -0.13
CA ARG A 124 12.01 8.06 0.48
C ARG A 124 13.18 8.97 0.13
N LYS A 125 12.92 10.26 0.23
CA LYS A 125 13.98 11.25 0.40
C LYS A 125 14.38 11.36 1.86
N GLU A 126 15.62 11.70 2.14
CA GLU A 126 16.11 11.87 3.49
C GLU A 126 15.26 12.92 4.24
N GLY A 127 14.73 12.54 5.40
CA GLY A 127 13.86 13.40 6.21
C GLY A 127 12.38 13.41 5.81
N GLU A 128 11.99 12.72 4.73
CA GLU A 128 10.59 12.55 4.31
C GLU A 128 10.00 11.18 4.72
N GLY A 129 8.70 11.01 4.49
CA GLY A 129 8.00 9.75 4.74
C GLY A 129 8.23 8.72 3.62
N TRP A 130 8.07 7.44 3.97
CA TRP A 130 8.14 6.34 3.00
C TRP A 130 6.97 6.38 2.02
N VAL A 131 7.28 6.13 0.75
CA VAL A 131 6.34 6.03 -0.36
C VAL A 131 6.43 4.63 -0.97
N HIS A 132 5.32 3.90 -0.98
CA HIS A 132 5.21 2.63 -1.70
C HIS A 132 5.26 2.88 -3.22
N VAL A 133 6.12 2.15 -3.93
CA VAL A 133 6.35 2.36 -5.37
C VAL A 133 6.14 1.10 -6.22
N ASP A 134 6.35 -0.09 -5.65
CA ASP A 134 6.08 -1.36 -6.34
C ASP A 134 5.96 -2.52 -5.33
N HIS A 135 5.48 -3.68 -5.81
CA HIS A 135 5.33 -4.89 -5.04
C HIS A 135 5.25 -6.15 -5.92
N GLY A 136 5.57 -7.32 -5.36
CA GLY A 136 5.46 -8.60 -6.08
C GLY A 136 6.59 -9.59 -5.80
N TYR A 137 6.80 -10.51 -6.75
CA TYR A 137 7.87 -11.50 -6.77
C TYR A 137 8.97 -11.13 -7.75
#